data_AF-A0A7C3GNZ4-F1
#
_entry.id   AF-A0A7C3GNZ4-F1
#
_cell.length_a   1.000
_cell.length_b   1.000
_cell.length_c   1.000
_cell.angle_alpha   90.00
_cell.angle_beta   90.00
_cell.angle_gamma   90.00
#
_symmetry.space_group_name_H-M   'P 1'
#
loop_
_entity.id
_entity.type
_entity.pdbx_description
1 polymer ?
#
loop_
_entity_poly.entity_id
_entity_poly.type
_entity_poly.pdbx_seq_one_letter_code
_entity_poly.pdbx_strand_id
1 'polypeptide(L)'
;MTKEKLAVFDIDGTIFRKNLHFELINELVWMKVFPQTVRKELIKLYSSWLEHKGTYESYRKALVQLYAKHIRGCRVKDVIVASKFVVPFHKNRTYVFAEQLIKKLR
;
A
#
# COMPACT_ATOMS: atom_id res chain seq x y z
N MET A 1 20.09 -19.61 -28.21
CA MET A 1 19.09 -19.35 -27.15
C MET A 1 18.55 -17.95 -27.33
N THR A 2 17.24 -17.79 -27.52
CA THR A 2 16.57 -16.49 -27.46
C THR A 2 16.57 -16.00 -26.00
N LYS A 3 17.10 -14.80 -25.74
CA LYS A 3 17.04 -14.20 -24.39
C LYS A 3 15.61 -13.73 -24.14
N GLU A 4 14.97 -14.30 -23.12
CA GLU A 4 13.73 -13.76 -22.59
C GLU A 4 14.02 -12.42 -21.90
N LYS A 5 13.29 -11.38 -22.28
CA LYS A 5 13.43 -10.04 -21.68
C LYS A 5 12.51 -9.95 -20.46
N LEU A 6 13.03 -9.43 -19.35
CA LEU A 6 12.30 -9.20 -18.11
C LEU A 6 12.33 -7.72 -17.75
N ALA A 7 11.18 -7.19 -17.31
CA ALA A 7 11.06 -5.88 -16.71
C ALA A 7 10.41 -6.01 -15.32
N VAL A 8 10.98 -5.33 -14.32
CA VAL A 8 10.50 -5.34 -12.93
C VAL A 8 10.07 -3.93 -12.56
N PHE A 9 8.87 -3.81 -11.99
CA PHE A 9 8.29 -2.55 -11.56
C PHE A 9 7.93 -2.62 -10.09
N ASP A 10 8.29 -1.58 -9.34
CA ASP A 10 7.69 -1.33 -8.04
C ASP A 10 6.22 -0.86 -8.21
N ILE A 11 5.43 -0.97 -7.15
CA ILE A 11 4.00 -0.60 -7.16
C ILE A 11 3.83 0.80 -6.59
N ASP A 12 4.13 1.00 -5.30
CA ASP A 12 3.78 2.21 -4.56
C ASP A 12 4.76 3.35 -4.86
N GLY A 13 4.27 4.45 -5.43
CA GLY A 13 5.15 5.54 -5.89
C GLY A 13 5.79 5.30 -7.26
N THR A 14 5.51 4.16 -7.91
CA THR A 14 5.99 3.83 -9.26
C THR A 14 4.82 3.59 -10.23
N ILE A 15 4.00 2.56 -10.02
CA ILE A 15 2.77 2.33 -10.80
C ILE A 15 1.62 3.13 -10.19
N PHE A 16 1.47 3.05 -8.87
CA PHE A 16 0.38 3.64 -8.12
C PHE A 16 0.80 4.96 -7.47
N ARG A 17 0.02 6.01 -7.70
CA ARG A 17 0.21 7.36 -7.16
C ARG A 17 -0.39 7.48 -5.76
N LYS A 18 0.11 6.65 -4.84
CA LYS A 18 0.01 6.76 -3.37
C LYS A 18 0.74 5.53 -2.79
N ASN A 19 0.22 4.98 -1.71
CA ASN A 19 0.70 3.76 -1.07
C ASN A 19 -0.52 2.85 -0.84
N LEU A 20 -0.64 1.77 -1.62
CA LEU A 20 -1.73 0.79 -1.54
C LEU A 20 -1.74 0.07 -0.19
N HIS A 21 -0.57 -0.15 0.41
CA HIS A 21 -0.48 -0.81 1.71
C HIS A 21 -1.18 0.00 2.81
N PHE A 22 -1.02 1.33 2.82
CA PHE A 22 -1.74 2.24 3.70
C PHE A 22 -3.25 2.20 3.47
N GLU A 23 -3.69 2.20 2.20
CA GLU A 23 -5.13 2.12 1.88
C GLU A 23 -5.74 0.77 2.29
N LEU A 24 -5.00 -0.33 2.12
CA LEU A 24 -5.40 -1.65 2.60
C LEU A 24 -5.55 -1.67 4.12
N ILE A 25 -4.60 -1.10 4.86
CA ILE A 25 -4.68 -1.00 6.33
C ILE A 25 -5.90 -0.16 6.75
N ASN A 26 -6.16 0.95 6.06
CA ASN A 26 -7.34 1.78 6.34
C ASN A 26 -8.64 0.98 6.17
N GLU A 27 -8.75 0.20 5.09
CA GLU A 27 -9.93 -0.62 4.82
C GLU A 27 -10.08 -1.74 5.87
N LEU A 28 -8.98 -2.40 6.24
CA LEU A 28 -8.99 -3.42 7.30
C LEU A 28 -9.41 -2.84 8.66
N VAL A 29 -9.04 -1.59 8.96
CA VAL A 29 -9.51 -0.88 10.15
C VAL A 29 -11.00 -0.53 10.03
N TRP A 30 -11.45 -0.09 8.86
CA TRP A 30 -12.87 0.23 8.61
C TRP A 30 -13.77 -0.99 8.77
N MET A 31 -13.34 -2.13 8.23
CA MET A 31 -13.99 -3.44 8.39
C MET A 31 -13.89 -4.02 9.81
N LYS A 32 -13.26 -3.31 10.76
CA LYS A 32 -12.99 -3.74 12.14
C LYS A 32 -12.12 -5.02 12.25
N VAL A 33 -11.38 -5.36 11.19
CA VAL A 33 -10.40 -6.46 11.20
C VAL A 33 -9.16 -6.04 11.98
N PHE A 34 -8.70 -4.81 11.76
CA PHE A 34 -7.65 -4.17 12.56
C PHE A 34 -8.26 -3.17 13.54
N PRO A 35 -7.64 -2.96 14.72
CA PRO A 35 -8.13 -1.97 15.68
C PRO A 35 -7.88 -0.54 15.17
N GLN A 36 -8.76 0.40 15.54
CA GLN A 36 -8.66 1.81 15.12
C GLN A 36 -7.34 2.48 15.51
N THR A 37 -6.68 1.99 16.56
CA THR A 37 -5.37 2.48 17.02
C THR A 37 -4.29 2.36 15.94
N VAL A 38 -4.34 1.33 15.09
CA VAL A 38 -3.38 1.14 13.99
C VAL A 38 -3.42 2.32 13.03
N ARG A 39 -4.62 2.74 12.62
CA ARG A 39 -4.79 3.90 11.73
C ARG A 39 -4.34 5.19 12.41
N LYS A 40 -4.66 5.38 13.70
CA LYS A 40 -4.24 6.58 14.46
C LYS A 40 -2.71 6.70 14.52
N GLU A 41 -2.02 5.59 14.77
CA GLU A 41 -0.56 5.55 14.82
C GLU A 41 0.07 5.85 13.45
N LEU A 42 -0.44 5.24 12.38
CA LEU A 42 0.05 5.50 11.02
C LEU A 42 -0.17 6.96 10.59
N ILE A 43 -1.35 7.53 10.85
CA ILE A 43 -1.62 8.93 10.54
C ILE A 43 -0.68 9.85 11.30
N LYS A 44 -0.42 9.58 12.59
CA LYS A 44 0.53 10.36 13.38
C LYS A 44 1.93 10.36 12.76
N LEU A 45 2.44 9.20 12.36
CA LEU A 45 3.77 9.07 11.74
C LEU A 45 3.81 9.73 10.35
N TYR A 46 2.74 9.57 9.57
CA TYR A 46 2.61 10.21 8.26
C TYR A 46 2.60 11.73 8.38
N SER A 47 1.78 12.30 9.27
CA SER A 47 1.73 13.74 9.55
C SER A 47 3.07 14.26 10.07
N SER A 48 3.72 13.54 10.99
CA SER A 48 5.04 13.91 11.51
C SER A 48 6.09 13.98 10.40
N TRP A 49 6.07 13.04 9.45
CA TRP A 49 6.93 13.10 8.28
C TRP A 49 6.63 14.32 7.40
N LEU A 50 5.36 14.59 7.08
CA LEU A 50 4.96 15.75 6.26
C LEU A 50 5.32 17.09 6.91
N GLU A 51 5.25 17.17 8.24
CA GLU A 51 5.61 18.36 9.02
C GLU A 51 7.11 18.50 9.27
N HIS A 52 7.95 17.63 8.68
CA HIS A 52 9.40 17.58 8.92
C HIS A 52 9.79 17.35 10.39
N LYS A 53 8.89 16.76 11.19
CA LYS A 53 9.11 16.38 12.61
C LYS A 53 9.46 14.90 12.77
N GLY A 54 9.58 14.18 11.67
CA GLY A 54 9.83 12.74 11.60
C GLY A 54 10.39 12.36 10.23
N THR A 55 10.65 11.08 10.02
CA THR A 55 11.26 10.60 8.77
C THR A 55 10.33 9.71 7.98
N TYR A 56 10.50 9.71 6.65
CA TYR A 56 9.84 8.76 5.77
C TYR A 56 10.13 7.31 6.17
N GLU A 57 11.38 7.01 6.57
CA GLU A 57 11.77 5.67 7.01
C GLU A 57 11.03 5.21 8.27
N SER A 58 10.79 6.10 9.24
CA SER A 58 9.98 5.79 10.41
C SER A 58 8.55 5.40 10.03
N TYR A 59 7.93 6.18 9.13
CA TYR A 59 6.60 5.88 8.60
C TYR A 59 6.57 4.55 7.82
N ARG A 60 7.54 4.34 6.93
CA ARG A 60 7.66 3.13 6.10
C ARG A 60 7.84 1.87 6.94
N LYS A 61 8.68 1.92 7.97
CA LYS A 61 8.88 0.80 8.91
C LYS A 61 7.61 0.50 9.69
N ALA A 62 6.91 1.53 10.16
CA ALA A 62 5.67 1.36 10.91
C ALA A 62 4.55 0.72 10.08
N LEU A 63 4.41 1.07 8.80
CA LEU A 63 3.47 0.39 7.88
C LEU A 63 3.66 -1.13 7.90
N VAL A 64 4.90 -1.58 7.71
CA VAL A 64 5.23 -3.01 7.68
C VAL A 64 5.03 -3.65 9.05
N GLN A 65 5.52 -3.01 10.12
CA GLN A 65 5.46 -3.57 11.47
C GLN A 65 4.02 -3.67 11.99
N LEU A 66 3.21 -2.63 11.80
CA LEU A 66 1.82 -2.61 12.24
C LEU A 66 0.99 -3.63 11.48
N TYR A 67 1.18 -3.77 10.16
CA TYR A 67 0.53 -4.81 9.39
C TYR A 67 0.94 -6.21 9.90
N ALA A 68 2.24 -6.49 9.96
CA ALA A 68 2.77 -7.79 10.37
C ALA A 68 2.36 -8.19 11.79
N LYS A 69 2.18 -7.22 12.69
CA LYS A 69 1.67 -7.43 14.05
C LYS A 69 0.19 -7.81 14.05
N HIS A 70 -0.65 -7.02 13.37
CA HIS A 70 -2.10 -7.14 13.49
C HIS A 70 -2.72 -8.16 12.52
N ILE A 71 -2.00 -8.57 11.48
CA ILE A 71 -2.48 -9.60 10.55
C ILE A 71 -2.44 -11.01 11.15
N ARG A 72 -1.65 -11.23 12.21
CA ARG A 72 -1.54 -12.54 12.87
C ARG A 72 -2.89 -12.95 13.44
N GLY A 73 -3.38 -14.12 13.05
CA GLY A 73 -4.69 -14.64 13.46
C GLY A 73 -5.87 -14.10 12.65
N CYS A 74 -5.67 -13.14 11.75
CA CYS A 74 -6.71 -12.71 10.82
C CYS A 74 -6.91 -13.75 9.71
N ARG A 75 -8.13 -13.78 9.16
CA ARG A 75 -8.46 -14.70 8.06
C ARG A 75 -8.02 -14.08 6.75
N VAL A 76 -7.40 -14.87 5.88
CA VAL A 76 -6.99 -14.45 4.52
C VAL A 76 -8.15 -13.84 3.75
N LYS A 77 -9.37 -14.38 3.91
CA LYS A 77 -10.58 -13.87 3.25
C LYS A 77 -10.88 -12.41 3.59
N ASP A 78 -10.55 -11.94 4.80
CA ASP A 78 -10.83 -10.56 5.22
C ASP A 78 -9.92 -9.59 4.46
N VAL A 79 -8.65 -9.98 4.24
CA VAL A 79 -7.70 -9.23 3.38
C VAL A 79 -8.15 -9.22 1.93
N ILE A 80 -8.60 -10.36 1.41
CA ILE A 80 -9.10 -10.46 0.03
C ILE A 80 -10.31 -9.55 -0.14
N VAL A 81 -11.26 -9.56 0.79
CA VAL A 81 -12.44 -8.68 0.75
C VAL A 81 -12.02 -7.21 0.79
N ALA A 82 -11.13 -6.82 1.70
CA ALA A 82 -10.61 -5.45 1.75
C ALA A 82 -9.97 -5.03 0.42
N SER A 83 -9.14 -5.90 -0.18
CA SER A 83 -8.48 -5.62 -1.46
C SER A 83 -9.47 -5.40 -2.62
N LYS A 84 -10.60 -6.11 -2.61
CA LYS A 84 -11.67 -5.96 -3.61
C LYS A 84 -12.41 -4.62 -3.51
N PHE A 85 -12.39 -3.96 -2.35
CA PHE A 85 -12.88 -2.58 -2.21
C PHE A 85 -11.80 -1.55 -2.60
N VAL A 86 -10.58 -1.75 -2.10
CA VAL A 86 -9.45 -0.81 -2.29
C VAL A 86 -9.06 -0.65 -3.76
N VAL A 87 -8.86 -1.76 -4.48
CA VAL A 87 -8.32 -1.72 -5.85
C VAL A 87 -9.26 -0.98 -6.82
N PRO A 88 -10.56 -1.32 -6.94
CA PRO A 88 -11.45 -0.61 -7.86
C PRO A 88 -11.64 0.86 -7.49
N PHE A 89 -11.68 1.17 -6.19
CA PHE A 89 -11.85 2.54 -5.71
C PHE A 89 -10.66 3.44 -6.09
N HIS A 90 -9.44 2.88 -6.09
CA HIS A 90 -8.23 3.63 -6.39
C HIS A 90 -7.64 3.40 -7.80
N LYS A 91 -8.26 2.56 -8.63
CA LYS A 91 -7.70 2.08 -9.93
C LYS A 91 -7.17 3.16 -10.87
N ASN A 92 -7.75 4.37 -10.83
CA ASN A 92 -7.37 5.48 -11.71
C ASN A 92 -6.19 6.31 -11.18
N ARG A 93 -5.65 6.00 -10.01
CA ARG A 93 -4.52 6.73 -9.40
C ARG A 93 -3.19 6.11 -9.83
N THR A 94 -2.97 5.96 -11.13
CA THR A 94 -1.72 5.43 -11.70
C THR A 94 -0.87 6.53 -12.31
N TYR A 95 0.45 6.30 -12.42
CA TYR A 95 1.33 7.19 -13.17
C TYR A 95 1.24 6.89 -14.67
N VAL A 96 0.93 7.90 -15.48
CA VAL A 96 0.76 7.78 -16.94
C VAL A 96 2.00 7.16 -17.60
N PHE A 97 3.20 7.60 -17.20
CA PHE A 97 4.46 7.05 -17.72
C PHE A 97 4.61 5.55 -17.44
N ALA A 98 4.38 5.12 -16.20
CA ALA A 98 4.51 3.71 -15.82
C ALA A 98 3.48 2.85 -16.56
N GLU A 99 2.24 3.33 -16.69
CA GLU A 99 1.19 2.64 -17.44
C GLU A 99 1.56 2.48 -18.92
N GLN A 100 2.04 3.54 -19.57
CA GLN A 100 2.49 3.50 -20.96
C GLN A 100 3.70 2.58 -21.16
N LEU A 101 4.66 2.61 -20.24
CA LEU A 101 5.84 1.76 -20.30
C LEU A 101 5.48 0.28 -20.14
N ILE A 102 4.61 -0.06 -19.20
CA ILE A 102 4.10 -1.44 -19.03
C ILE A 102 3.38 -1.90 -20.30
N LYS A 103 2.55 -1.04 -20.92
CA LYS A 103 1.88 -1.35 -22.19
C LYS A 103 2.85 -1.60 -23.34
N LYS A 104 4.00 -0.91 -23.36
CA LYS A 104 5.04 -1.07 -24.38
C LYS A 104 5.91 -2.32 -24.22
N LEU A 105 6.10 -2.78 -22.97
CA LEU A 105 6.96 -3.91 -22.64
C LEU A 105 6.22 -5.26 -22.56
N ARG A 106 4.87 -5.23 -22.53
CA ARG A 106 4.01 -6.41 -22.67
C ARG A 106 3.91 -6.83 -24.13
#